data_AF-A0A0Q7ITG3-F1
#
_entry.id   AF-A0A0Q7ITG3-F1
#
_cell.length_a   1.000
_cell.length_b   1.000
_cell.length_c   1.000
_cell.angle_alpha   90.00
_cell.angle_beta   90.00
_cell.angle_gamma   90.00
#
_symmetry.space_group_name_H-M   'P 1'
#
loop_
_entity.id
_entity.type
_entity.pdbx_description
1 polymer ?
#
loop_
_entity_poly.entity_id
_entity_poly.type
_entity_poly.pdbx_seq_one_letter_code
_entity_poly.pdbx_strand_id
1 'polypeptide(L)' 'MSAAKTEQVKLTAALLNSLSSGTILAAMVAPYVGIGMGTLTTTTDLLNLTGLSGFGFALGVVLHLIARRALQRLED' A
#
# COMPACT_ATOMS: atom_id res chain seq x y z
N MET A 1 -6.90 13.69 -25.01
CA MET A 1 -6.82 12.20 -24.89
C MET A 1 -8.08 11.57 -25.46
N SER A 2 -8.03 10.33 -25.96
CA SER A 2 -9.25 9.56 -26.25
C SER A 2 -9.97 9.19 -24.95
N ALA A 3 -11.32 9.14 -24.96
CA ALA A 3 -12.13 8.76 -23.81
C ALA A 3 -11.69 7.42 -23.21
N ALA A 4 -11.34 6.44 -24.05
CA ALA A 4 -10.84 5.14 -23.62
C ALA A 4 -9.53 5.25 -22.82
N LYS A 5 -8.63 6.17 -23.21
CA LYS A 5 -7.35 6.37 -22.53
C LYS A 5 -7.54 7.03 -21.16
N THR A 6 -8.50 7.96 -21.05
CA THR A 6 -8.85 8.58 -19.77
C THR A 6 -9.42 7.56 -18.79
N GLU A 7 -10.33 6.69 -19.26
CA GLU A 7 -10.91 5.62 -18.45
C GLU A 7 -9.85 4.63 -17.97
N GLN A 8 -8.92 4.26 -18.84
CA GLN A 8 -7.79 3.38 -18.48
C GLN A 8 -6.91 3.98 -17.38
N VAL A 9 -6.63 5.28 -17.42
CA VAL A 9 -5.84 5.95 -16.38
C VAL A 9 -6.61 5.98 -15.05
N LYS A 10 -7.92 6.24 -15.06
CA LYS A 10 -8.76 6.18 -13.85
C LYS A 10 -8.77 4.79 -13.23
N LEU A 11 -8.99 3.74 -14.03
CA LEU A 11 -8.97 2.35 -13.56
C LEU A 11 -7.60 1.97 -12.99
N THR A 12 -6.53 2.40 -13.63
CA THR A 12 -5.16 2.14 -13.15
C THR A 12 -4.90 2.86 -11.83
N ALA A 13 -5.29 4.12 -11.70
CA ALA A 13 -5.17 4.87 -10.46
C ALA A 13 -6.01 4.25 -9.33
N ALA A 14 -7.22 3.80 -9.62
CA ALA A 14 -8.07 3.10 -8.68
C ALA A 14 -7.42 1.78 -8.21
N LEU A 15 -6.85 1.00 -9.13
CA LEU A 15 -6.11 -0.23 -8.79
C LEU A 15 -4.92 0.06 -7.88
N LEU A 16 -4.09 1.05 -8.24
CA LEU A 16 -2.92 1.44 -7.44
C LEU A 16 -3.32 1.95 -6.05
N ASN A 17 -4.43 2.68 -5.94
CA ASN A 17 -4.96 3.14 -4.67
C ASN A 17 -5.47 1.98 -3.80
N SER A 18 -6.15 1.00 -4.39
CA SER A 18 -6.60 -0.20 -3.69
C SER A 18 -5.43 -1.05 -3.21
N LEU A 19 -4.40 -1.23 -4.05
CA LEU A 19 -3.16 -1.91 -3.68
C LEU A 19 -2.45 -1.19 -2.53
N SER A 20 -2.28 0.13 -2.62
CA SER A 20 -1.72 0.95 -1.54
C SER A 20 -2.45 0.72 -0.22
N SER A 21 -3.78 0.84 -0.23
CA SER A 21 -4.60 0.69 0.97
C SER A 21 -4.46 -0.71 1.56
N GLY A 22 -4.45 -1.74 0.72
CA GLY A 22 -4.22 -3.13 1.12
C GLY A 22 -2.81 -3.34 1.70
N THR A 23 -1.77 -2.77 1.10
CA THR A 23 -0.39 -2.85 1.58
C THR A 23 -0.23 -2.18 2.94
N ILE A 24 -0.78 -0.97 3.12
CA ILE A 24 -0.74 -0.26 4.42
C ILE A 24 -1.44 -1.09 5.49
N LEU A 25 -2.64 -1.58 5.19
CA LEU A 25 -3.42 -2.38 6.14
C LEU A 25 -2.68 -3.68 6.49
N ALA A 26 -2.17 -4.40 5.49
CA ALA A 26 -1.43 -5.64 5.71
C ALA A 26 -0.15 -5.41 6.52
N ALA A 27 0.62 -4.35 6.22
CA ALA A 27 1.85 -4.03 6.93
C ALA A 27 1.61 -3.68 8.42
N MET A 28 0.45 -3.12 8.74
CA MET A 28 0.06 -2.81 10.11
C MET A 28 -0.58 -4.02 10.81
N VAL A 29 -1.45 -4.77 10.14
CA VAL A 29 -2.29 -5.81 10.77
C VAL A 29 -1.61 -7.18 10.82
N ALA A 30 -0.86 -7.57 9.78
CA ALA A 30 -0.23 -8.89 9.68
C ALA A 30 0.69 -9.24 10.87
N PRO A 31 1.48 -8.31 11.44
CA PRO A 31 2.22 -8.56 12.68
C PRO A 31 1.36 -9.07 13.83
N TYR A 32 0.23 -8.43 14.09
CA TYR A 32 -0.66 -8.80 15.20
C TYR A 32 -1.33 -10.15 14.94
N VAL A 33 -1.69 -10.42 13.68
CA VAL A 33 -2.22 -11.73 13.27
C VAL A 33 -1.18 -12.84 13.48
N GLY A 34 0.08 -12.61 13.07
CA GLY A 34 1.15 -13.59 13.26
C GLY A 34 1.50 -13.84 14.73
N ILE A 35 1.43 -12.81 15.57
CA ILE A 35 1.58 -12.96 17.04
C ILE A 35 0.42 -13.79 17.60
N GLY A 36 -0.83 -13.47 17.22
CA GLY A 36 -2.02 -14.20 17.68
C GLY A 36 -2.05 -15.67 17.24
N MET A 37 -1.50 -15.97 16.06
CA MET A 37 -1.36 -17.34 15.54
C MET A 37 -0.13 -18.08 16.09
N GLY A 38 0.73 -17.42 16.87
CA GLY A 38 1.97 -18.01 17.38
C GLY A 38 3.04 -18.29 16.32
N THR A 39 2.88 -17.76 15.10
CA THR A 39 3.86 -17.90 14.01
C THR A 39 4.98 -16.88 14.11
N LEU A 40 4.73 -15.76 14.79
CA LEU A 40 5.74 -14.78 15.19
C LEU A 40 5.93 -14.86 16.71
N THR A 41 7.13 -15.22 17.15
CA THR A 41 7.49 -15.21 18.58
C THR A 41 7.76 -13.78 19.03
N THR A 42 7.38 -13.42 20.26
CA THR A 42 7.66 -12.10 20.85
C THR A 42 9.15 -11.83 21.10
N THR A 43 9.99 -12.85 20.95
CA THR A 43 11.46 -12.75 20.91
C THR A 43 12.00 -12.27 19.57
N THR A 44 11.14 -12.17 18.54
CA THR A 44 11.52 -11.58 17.26
C THR A 44 11.91 -10.13 17.52
N ASP A 45 13.10 -9.75 17.05
CA ASP A 45 13.67 -8.42 17.21
C ASP A 45 12.62 -7.35 16.84
N LEU A 46 12.15 -6.58 17.82
CA LEU A 46 11.11 -5.55 17.63
C LEU A 46 11.50 -4.57 16.52
N LEU A 47 12.80 -4.42 16.29
CA LEU A 47 13.39 -3.63 15.22
C LEU A 47 13.07 -4.18 13.82
N ASN A 48 13.04 -5.51 13.64
CA ASN A 48 12.65 -6.13 12.37
C ASN A 48 11.16 -5.97 12.10
N LEU A 49 10.34 -6.15 13.14
CA LEU A 49 8.88 -5.97 13.06
C LEU A 49 8.52 -4.53 12.68
N THR A 50 9.07 -3.56 13.41
CA THR A 50 8.85 -2.13 13.13
C THR A 50 9.45 -1.72 11.80
N GLY A 51 10.62 -2.25 11.41
CA GLY A 51 11.24 -2.01 10.12
C GLY A 51 10.39 -2.50 8.94
N LEU A 52 9.88 -3.73 9.00
CA LEU A 52 8.99 -4.30 7.97
C LEU A 52 7.66 -3.56 7.87
N SER A 53 7.03 -3.25 9.00
CA SER A 53 5.80 -2.47 9.05
C SER A 53 6.00 -1.05 8.50
N GLY A 54 7.10 -0.40 8.87
CA GLY A 54 7.48 0.93 8.36
C GLY A 54 7.77 0.92 6.86
N PHE A 55 8.49 -0.09 6.36
CA PHE A 55 8.74 -0.27 4.93
C PHE A 55 7.43 -0.49 4.15
N GLY A 56 6.55 -1.38 4.62
CA GLY A 56 5.26 -1.63 3.98
C GLY A 56 4.36 -0.38 3.98
N PHE A 57 4.36 0.39 5.05
CA PHE A 57 3.68 1.69 5.12
C PHE A 57 4.23 2.67 4.08
N ALA A 58 5.56 2.86 4.05
CA ALA A 58 6.21 3.77 3.12
C ALA A 58 5.94 3.37 1.65
N LEU A 59 6.01 2.08 1.34
CA LEU A 59 5.68 1.55 0.01
C LEU A 59 4.23 1.86 -0.38
N GLY A 60 3.29 1.63 0.54
CA GLY A 60 1.89 1.97 0.33
C GLY A 60 1.70 3.46 0.06
N VAL A 61 2.30 4.34 0.86
CA VAL A 61 2.26 5.80 0.64
C VAL A 61 2.79 6.18 -0.75
N VAL A 62 3.91 5.59 -1.19
CA VAL A 62 4.44 5.84 -2.54
C VAL A 62 3.44 5.43 -3.62
N LEU A 63 2.81 4.25 -3.50
CA LEU A 63 1.78 3.80 -4.44
C LEU A 63 0.56 4.71 -4.45
N HIS A 64 0.12 5.20 -3.29
CA HIS A 64 -0.97 6.18 -3.18
C HIS A 64 -0.62 7.49 -3.90
N LEU A 65 0.60 8.00 -3.69
CA LEU A 65 1.07 9.23 -4.35
C LEU A 65 1.17 9.07 -5.87
N ILE A 66 1.61 7.90 -6.36
CA ILE A 66 1.64 7.60 -7.79
C ILE A 66 0.22 7.58 -8.36
N ALA A 67 -0.73 6.92 -7.68
CA ALA A 67 -2.14 6.91 -8.09
C ALA A 67 -2.72 8.32 -8.17
N ARG A 68 -2.46 9.14 -7.14
CA ARG A 68 -2.91 10.53 -7.08
C ARG A 68 -2.31 11.38 -8.18
N ARG A 69 -1.01 11.24 -8.44
CA ARG A 69 -0.31 11.96 -9.51
C ARG A 69 -0.80 11.54 -10.90
N ALA A 70 -1.19 10.28 -11.10
CA ALA A 70 -1.77 9.81 -12.35
C ALA A 70 -3.13 10.46 -12.64
N LEU A 71 -3.94 10.70 -11.60
CA LEU A 71 -5.21 11.42 -11.73
C LEU A 71 -5.03 12.93 -11.95
N GLN A 72 -4.08 13.57 -11.27
CA GLN A 72 -3.79 15.00 -11.45
C GLN A 72 -3.40 15.33 -12.90
N ARG A 73 -2.65 14.44 -13.56
CA ARG A 73 -2.29 14.58 -14.98
C ARG A 73 -3.46 14.46 -15.96
N LEU A 74 -4.67 14.16 -15.49
CA LEU A 74 -5.90 14.21 -16.29
C LEU A 74 -6.68 15.51 -16.10
N GLU A 75 -6.44 16.25 -15.02
CA GLU A 75 -7.02 17.57 -14.76
C GLU A 75 -6.23 18.69 -15.43
N ASP A 76 -4.90 18.53 -15.52
CA ASP A 76 -3.98 19.39 -16.28
C ASP A 76 -4.02 19.08 -17.80
#